data_AF-A0A944Y2T7-F1
#
_entry.id   AF-A0A944Y2T7-F1
#
_cell.length_a   1.000
_cell.length_b   1.000
_cell.length_c   1.000
_cell.angle_alpha   90.00
_cell.angle_beta   90.00
_cell.angle_gamma   90.00
#
_symmetry.space_group_name_H-M   'P 1'
#
loop_
_entity.id
_entity.type
_entity.pdbx_description
1 polymer ?
#
loop_
_entity_poly.entity_id
_entity_poly.type
_entity_poly.pdbx_seq_one_letter_code
_entity_poly.pdbx_strand_id
1 'polypeptide(L)'
;MKRRETSVFNIDFLDLLSGALGAVIILYIVVPKTKVDEKTPTDIQSPTGYSKDTIDTKKLVVNHLRAEYNQSEEIKKKITKLEEVNEKLKKQNNFMKEEIKEIQKREENLKSKIAAKEEKVPGSKKGLPVDVGFKFKGKHIVFIIDVSGSMVMEDRIGQVKAGLKMLITSMNKDFHVNVIHYPNKMVRPYKKLWELLRPMTTRNKNQVYNFLHKLTPYGATPTRKVMLDALKSYNKITDIVLLSDGAPTFHNSRKKENIQNVLVDIANNNRRAIQINTIGVGSNFLVNKSNNKYIFLKRLAEQHGGFFFGF
;
A
#
# COMPACT_ATOMS: atom_id res chain seq x y z
N MET A 1 -4.95 39.20 -4.48
CA MET A 1 -5.58 38.32 -3.47
C MET A 1 -5.39 38.93 -2.10
N LYS A 2 -6.49 39.37 -1.46
CA LYS A 2 -6.51 40.01 -0.14
C LYS A 2 -6.25 38.95 0.94
N ARG A 3 -5.21 39.11 1.76
CA ARG A 3 -4.95 38.24 2.92
C ARG A 3 -6.01 38.50 3.98
N ARG A 4 -6.68 37.44 4.45
CA ARG A 4 -7.55 37.49 5.64
C ARG A 4 -6.66 37.29 6.86
N GLU A 5 -6.56 38.31 7.70
CA GLU A 5 -5.99 38.18 9.04
C GLU A 5 -7.04 37.53 9.94
N THR A 6 -6.72 36.34 10.45
CA THR A 6 -7.52 35.69 11.48
C THR A 6 -7.20 36.36 12.81
N SER A 7 -8.11 37.18 13.33
CA SER A 7 -8.11 37.59 14.73
C SER A 7 -8.42 36.35 15.58
N VAL A 8 -7.42 35.80 16.25
CA VAL A 8 -7.51 34.54 17.03
C VAL A 8 -8.08 34.78 18.44
N PHE A 9 -8.45 36.01 18.79
CA PHE A 9 -8.99 36.34 20.10
C PHE A 9 -10.36 36.99 19.95
N ASN A 10 -11.41 36.17 20.11
CA ASN A 10 -12.78 36.65 20.18
C ASN A 10 -13.03 37.29 21.56
N ILE A 11 -13.71 38.43 21.61
CA ILE A 11 -14.04 39.16 22.84
C ILE A 11 -14.78 38.25 23.84
N ASP A 12 -15.59 37.32 23.35
CA ASP A 12 -16.32 36.35 24.16
C ASP A 12 -15.39 35.40 24.96
N PHE A 13 -14.17 35.14 24.47
CA PHE A 13 -13.18 34.33 25.19
C PHE A 13 -12.54 35.10 26.35
N LEU A 14 -12.31 36.41 26.17
CA LEU A 14 -11.78 37.26 27.22
C LEU A 14 -12.77 37.39 28.39
N ASP A 15 -14.07 37.43 28.08
CA ASP A 15 -15.14 37.54 29.09
C ASP A 15 -15.27 36.26 29.92
N LEU A 16 -15.12 35.09 29.29
CA LEU A 16 -15.12 33.79 29.98
C LEU A 16 -13.91 33.64 30.94
N LEU A 17 -12.73 34.06 30.51
CA LEU A 17 -11.53 34.04 31.36
C LEU A 17 -11.62 35.07 32.49
N SER A 18 -12.16 36.25 32.22
CA SER A 18 -12.37 37.30 33.22
C SER A 18 -13.34 36.84 34.32
N GLY A 19 -14.45 36.21 33.96
CA GLY A 19 -15.43 35.66 34.91
C GLY A 19 -14.84 34.55 35.80
N ALA A 20 -14.08 33.63 35.21
CA ALA A 20 -13.43 32.55 35.95
C ALA A 20 -12.35 33.07 36.92
N LEU A 21 -11.55 34.05 36.49
CA LEU A 21 -10.52 34.65 37.33
C LEU A 21 -11.13 35.47 38.47
N GLY A 22 -12.22 36.21 38.20
CA GLY A 22 -12.94 36.99 39.20
C GLY A 22 -13.47 36.13 40.35
N ALA A 23 -14.02 34.95 40.04
CA ALA A 23 -14.50 34.01 41.05
C ALA A 23 -13.38 33.50 41.98
N VAL A 24 -12.19 33.25 41.41
CA VAL A 24 -11.01 32.79 42.19
C VAL A 24 -10.48 33.90 43.11
N ILE A 25 -10.45 35.15 42.63
CA ILE A 25 -10.02 36.30 43.44
C ILE A 25 -10.99 36.55 44.60
N ILE A 26 -12.30 36.45 44.37
CA ILE A 26 -13.31 36.60 45.43
C ILE A 26 -13.12 35.52 46.50
N LEU A 27 -12.92 34.26 46.13
CA LEU A 27 -12.61 33.18 47.07
C LEU A 27 -11.35 33.47 47.90
N TYR A 28 -10.31 34.03 47.29
CA TYR A 28 -9.05 34.32 47.98
C TYR A 28 -9.13 35.51 48.94
N ILE A 29 -10.00 36.48 48.64
CA ILE A 29 -10.23 37.68 49.48
C ILE A 29 -11.21 37.38 50.62
N VAL A 30 -12.27 36.60 50.34
CA VAL A 30 -13.37 36.36 51.29
C VAL A 30 -13.02 35.30 52.34
N VAL A 31 -12.12 34.36 52.03
CA VAL A 31 -11.70 33.35 53.01
C VAL A 31 -10.72 33.98 54.02
N PRO A 32 -11.10 34.17 55.30
CA PRO A 32 -10.21 34.77 56.27
C PRO A 32 -9.04 33.83 56.53
N LYS A 33 -7.81 34.32 56.31
CA LYS A 33 -6.59 33.60 56.70
C LYS A 33 -6.47 33.66 58.22
N THR A 34 -7.05 32.69 58.92
CA THR A 34 -6.79 32.45 60.34
C THR A 34 -5.31 32.17 60.54
N LYS A 35 -4.63 33.09 61.22
CA LYS A 35 -3.27 32.91 61.71
C LYS A 35 -3.30 31.87 62.83
N VAL A 36 -2.52 30.81 62.67
CA VAL A 36 -2.27 29.83 63.73
C VAL A 36 -1.06 30.34 64.50
N ASP A 37 -1.29 30.86 65.70
CA ASP A 37 -0.21 31.22 66.63
C ASP A 37 0.36 29.95 67.27
N GLU A 38 1.67 29.74 67.12
CA GLU A 38 2.43 28.72 67.83
C GLU A 38 2.60 29.12 69.30
N LYS A 39 2.07 28.30 70.21
CA LYS A 39 2.57 28.18 71.59
C LYS A 39 2.59 26.71 72.03
N THR A 40 3.77 26.24 72.40
CA THR A 40 4.03 25.01 73.18
C THR A 40 4.38 25.42 74.63
N PRO A 41 4.58 24.48 75.57
CA PRO A 41 3.67 23.41 76.04
C PRO A 41 3.52 23.46 77.58
N THR A 42 2.37 23.08 78.17
CA THR A 42 2.36 22.53 79.55
C THR A 42 1.07 21.79 79.92
N ASP A 43 1.29 20.58 80.44
CA ASP A 43 0.51 19.77 81.38
C ASP A 43 -0.91 19.23 81.10
N ILE A 44 -0.90 17.91 80.84
CA ILE A 44 -1.69 16.82 81.44
C ILE A 44 -3.14 17.15 81.87
N GLN A 45 -4.10 16.65 81.08
CA GLN A 45 -5.12 15.70 81.57
C GLN A 45 -5.95 15.13 80.41
N SER A 46 -6.07 13.80 80.40
CA SER A 46 -6.96 13.03 79.52
C SER A 46 -8.42 13.43 79.73
N PRO A 47 -9.24 13.48 78.66
CA PRO A 47 -10.29 12.47 78.59
C PRO A 47 -10.46 11.87 77.18
N THR A 48 -10.46 10.55 77.14
CA THR A 48 -11.42 9.70 76.40
C THR A 48 -12.25 10.36 75.29
N GLY A 49 -11.98 10.00 74.02
CA GLY A 49 -12.95 10.25 72.93
C GLY A 49 -12.38 10.36 71.52
N TYR A 50 -11.54 9.43 71.04
CA TYR A 50 -11.18 9.39 69.61
C TYR A 50 -12.23 8.57 68.83
N SER A 51 -13.12 9.28 68.12
CA SER A 51 -14.11 8.69 67.21
C SER A 51 -13.42 7.90 66.09
N LYS A 52 -13.86 6.64 65.90
CA LYS A 52 -13.44 5.72 64.82
C LYS A 52 -13.46 6.36 63.41
N ASP A 53 -14.37 7.31 63.19
CA ASP A 53 -14.53 8.04 61.91
C ASP A 53 -13.29 8.84 61.47
N THR A 54 -12.49 9.35 62.42
CA THR A 54 -11.27 10.11 62.10
C THR A 54 -10.08 9.22 61.68
N ILE A 55 -10.10 7.94 62.07
CA ILE A 55 -9.06 6.96 61.71
C ILE A 55 -9.38 6.37 60.34
N ASP A 56 -10.65 6.11 60.03
CA ASP A 56 -11.09 5.60 58.73
C ASP A 56 -10.95 6.64 57.62
N THR A 57 -11.24 7.91 57.88
CA THR A 57 -11.00 9.01 56.93
C THR A 57 -9.51 9.21 56.62
N LYS A 58 -8.61 9.15 57.62
CA LYS A 58 -7.15 9.20 57.38
C LYS A 58 -6.64 8.00 56.58
N LYS A 59 -7.14 6.79 56.83
CA LYS A 59 -6.80 5.60 56.04
C LYS A 59 -7.27 5.71 54.58
N LEU A 60 -8.48 6.23 54.36
CA LEU A 60 -9.03 6.47 53.02
C LEU A 60 -8.18 7.47 52.24
N VAL A 61 -7.81 8.59 52.86
CA VAL A 61 -6.95 9.61 52.21
C VAL A 61 -5.58 9.04 51.86
N VAL A 62 -4.94 8.29 52.75
CA VAL A 62 -3.63 7.66 52.49
C VAL A 62 -3.71 6.63 51.35
N ASN A 63 -4.79 5.86 51.28
CA ASN A 63 -4.98 4.90 50.19
C ASN A 63 -5.23 5.60 48.84
N HIS A 64 -5.96 6.71 48.83
CA HIS A 64 -6.20 7.50 47.63
C HIS A 64 -4.91 8.14 47.11
N LEU A 65 -4.11 8.75 48.01
CA LEU A 65 -2.81 9.32 47.68
C LEU A 65 -1.83 8.28 47.13
N ARG A 66 -1.85 7.05 47.68
CA ARG A 66 -1.04 5.93 47.15
C ARG A 66 -1.48 5.52 45.74
N ALA A 67 -2.78 5.50 45.47
CA ALA A 67 -3.31 5.17 44.15
C ALA A 67 -2.91 6.22 43.10
N GLU A 68 -3.05 7.51 43.43
CA GLU A 68 -2.61 8.61 42.56
C GLU A 68 -1.09 8.61 42.32
N TYR A 69 -0.30 8.33 43.37
CA TYR A 69 1.15 8.20 43.25
C TYR A 69 1.56 7.04 42.32
N ASN A 70 0.91 5.88 42.44
CA ASN A 70 1.15 4.74 41.55
C ASN A 70 0.75 5.04 40.10
N GLN A 71 -0.35 5.75 39.90
CA GLN A 71 -0.80 6.17 38.57
C GLN A 71 0.17 7.18 37.93
N SER A 72 0.73 8.11 38.72
CA SER A 72 1.75 9.05 38.28
C SER A 72 3.02 8.34 37.80
N GLU A 73 3.45 7.29 38.51
CA GLU A 73 4.61 6.48 38.11
C GLU A 73 4.36 5.68 36.82
N GLU A 74 3.16 5.18 36.58
CA GLU A 74 2.80 4.56 35.29
C GLU A 74 2.81 5.58 34.14
N ILE A 75 2.30 6.79 34.38
CA ILE A 75 2.29 7.86 33.39
C ILE A 75 3.72 8.26 33.02
N LYS A 76 4.62 8.41 34.01
CA LYS A 76 6.05 8.68 33.74
C LYS A 76 6.69 7.59 32.88
N LYS A 77 6.42 6.31 33.17
CA LYS A 77 6.92 5.18 32.36
C LYS A 77 6.38 5.17 30.93
N LYS A 78 5.17 5.69 30.71
CA LYS A 78 4.60 5.84 29.36
C LYS A 78 5.24 7.02 28.61
N ILE A 79 5.50 8.13 29.30
CA ILE A 79 6.18 9.31 28.74
C ILE A 79 7.59 8.93 28.29
N THR A 80 8.38 8.24 29.12
CA THR A 80 9.74 7.83 28.73
C THR A 80 9.75 6.90 27.52
N LYS A 81 8.82 5.95 27.44
CA LYS A 81 8.64 5.09 26.25
C LYS A 81 8.25 5.88 25.00
N LEU A 82 7.38 6.88 25.14
CA LEU A 82 6.98 7.75 24.03
C LEU A 82 8.15 8.61 23.53
N GLU A 83 8.99 9.11 24.43
CA GLU A 83 10.20 9.86 24.10
C GLU A 83 11.21 9.00 23.34
N GLU A 84 11.43 7.75 23.77
CA GLU A 84 12.28 6.79 23.04
C GLU A 84 11.77 6.49 21.62
N VAL A 85 10.45 6.34 21.47
CA VAL A 85 9.82 6.13 20.16
C VAL A 85 9.97 7.36 19.27
N ASN A 86 9.79 8.56 19.81
CA ASN A 86 9.97 9.82 19.08
C ASN A 86 11.42 9.99 18.61
N GLU A 87 12.41 9.63 19.43
CA GLU A 87 13.81 9.68 19.03
C GLU A 87 14.14 8.66 17.93
N LYS A 88 13.56 7.45 17.98
CA LYS A 88 13.68 6.46 16.89
C LYS A 88 13.05 6.97 15.58
N LEU A 89 11.86 7.56 15.67
CA LEU A 89 11.16 8.15 14.51
C LEU A 89 11.93 9.32 13.89
N LYS A 90 12.53 10.19 14.71
CA LYS A 90 13.40 11.27 14.21
C LYS A 90 14.62 10.74 13.46
N LYS A 91 15.27 9.70 13.98
CA LYS A 91 16.41 9.05 13.31
C LYS A 91 16.00 8.44 11.96
N GLN A 92 14.85 7.76 11.91
CA GLN A 92 14.31 7.22 10.67
C GLN A 92 13.96 8.31 9.65
N ASN A 93 13.34 9.41 10.10
CA ASN A 93 13.01 10.54 9.23
C ASN A 93 14.26 11.20 8.64
N ASN A 94 15.34 11.33 9.41
CA ASN A 94 16.59 11.89 8.92
C ASN A 94 17.25 10.94 7.90
N PHE A 95 17.24 9.63 8.17
CA PHE A 95 17.75 8.63 7.22
C PHE A 95 16.96 8.66 5.89
N MET A 96 15.63 8.70 5.94
CA MET A 96 14.79 8.79 4.75
C MET A 96 15.01 10.10 3.97
N LYS A 97 15.25 11.22 4.66
CA LYS A 97 15.57 12.50 3.99
C LYS A 97 16.88 12.43 3.21
N GLU A 98 17.90 11.75 3.74
CA GLU A 98 19.17 11.54 3.03
C GLU A 98 19.00 10.58 1.83
N GLU A 99 18.21 9.50 1.97
CA GLU A 99 17.88 8.64 0.83
C GLU A 99 17.14 9.40 -0.29
N ILE A 100 16.19 10.28 0.05
CA ILE A 100 15.48 11.11 -0.93
C ILE A 100 16.44 12.02 -1.70
N LYS A 101 17.40 12.66 -1.01
CA LYS A 101 18.42 13.50 -1.68
C LYS A 101 19.28 12.69 -2.65
N GLU A 102 19.71 11.50 -2.23
CA GLU A 102 20.49 10.60 -3.09
C GLU A 102 19.71 10.15 -4.34
N ILE A 103 18.42 9.84 -4.17
CA ILE A 103 17.54 9.48 -5.30
C ILE A 103 17.34 10.66 -6.25
N GLN A 104 17.12 11.87 -5.72
CA GLN A 104 16.98 13.08 -6.54
C GLN A 104 18.25 13.37 -7.36
N LYS A 105 19.43 13.22 -6.75
CA LYS A 105 20.72 13.38 -7.44
C LYS A 105 20.93 12.32 -8.53
N ARG A 106 20.45 11.09 -8.33
CA ARG A 106 20.45 10.05 -9.36
C ARG A 106 19.49 10.36 -10.50
N GLU A 107 18.29 10.86 -10.21
CA GLU A 107 17.34 11.27 -11.25
C GLU A 107 17.91 12.38 -12.15
N GLU A 108 18.54 13.39 -11.56
CA GLU A 108 19.14 14.49 -12.31
C GLU A 108 20.28 14.00 -13.22
N ASN A 109 21.14 13.11 -12.69
CA ASN A 109 22.19 12.45 -13.47
C ASN A 109 21.67 11.50 -14.57
N LEU A 110 20.48 10.92 -14.39
CA LEU A 110 19.83 10.09 -15.41
C LEU A 110 19.19 10.95 -16.50
N LYS A 111 18.53 12.06 -16.13
CA LYS A 111 17.95 13.01 -17.08
C LYS A 111 19.00 13.63 -17.99
N SER A 112 20.16 14.02 -17.45
CA SER A 112 21.27 14.55 -18.26
C SER A 112 21.85 13.51 -19.23
N LYS A 113 21.91 12.23 -18.84
CA LYS A 113 22.33 11.12 -19.73
C LYS A 113 21.31 10.78 -20.81
N ILE A 114 20.02 10.99 -20.57
CA ILE A 114 18.95 10.77 -21.56
C ILE A 114 18.96 11.91 -22.59
N ALA A 115 19.09 13.17 -22.16
CA ALA A 115 19.20 14.32 -23.05
C ALA A 115 20.39 14.20 -24.02
N ALA A 116 21.52 13.65 -23.56
CA ALA A 116 22.70 13.41 -24.40
C ALA A 116 22.53 12.28 -25.44
N LYS A 117 21.47 11.46 -25.35
CA LYS A 117 21.21 10.32 -26.24
C LYS A 117 20.14 10.58 -27.31
N GLU A 118 19.36 11.65 -27.19
CA GLU A 118 18.22 11.92 -28.09
C GLU A 118 18.59 12.62 -29.41
N GLU A 119 19.85 13.03 -29.61
CA GLU A 119 20.27 13.76 -30.84
C GLU A 119 20.60 12.89 -32.07
N LYS A 120 20.36 11.57 -32.07
CA LYS A 120 20.67 10.72 -33.25
C LYS A 120 19.57 9.75 -33.65
N VAL A 121 18.41 10.26 -34.11
CA VAL A 121 17.58 9.56 -35.11
C VAL A 121 16.88 10.57 -36.02
N PRO A 122 17.32 10.75 -37.28
CA PRO A 122 16.57 11.51 -38.27
C PRO A 122 15.51 10.62 -38.94
N GLY A 123 14.25 11.06 -38.90
CA GLY A 123 13.23 10.67 -39.88
C GLY A 123 12.16 9.68 -39.41
N SER A 124 11.05 10.19 -38.84
CA SER A 124 9.69 9.79 -39.25
C SER A 124 8.64 10.69 -38.58
N LYS A 125 8.11 11.66 -39.35
CA LYS A 125 6.85 12.32 -39.02
C LYS A 125 5.69 11.41 -39.43
N LYS A 126 5.02 10.77 -38.45
CA LYS A 126 3.55 10.55 -38.39
C LYS A 126 3.21 9.59 -37.25
N GLY A 127 2.40 10.09 -36.32
CA GLY A 127 1.87 9.35 -35.17
C GLY A 127 2.60 9.74 -33.89
N LEU A 128 2.02 10.64 -33.10
CA LEU A 128 2.41 10.80 -31.70
C LEU A 128 2.41 9.42 -31.04
N PRO A 129 3.51 8.97 -30.40
CA PRO A 129 3.46 7.76 -29.61
C PRO A 129 2.49 8.04 -28.47
N VAL A 130 1.31 7.40 -28.50
CA VAL A 130 0.51 7.28 -27.30
C VAL A 130 1.31 6.37 -26.38
N ASP A 131 2.11 7.00 -25.52
CA ASP A 131 2.80 6.32 -24.44
C ASP A 131 1.71 5.78 -23.51
N VAL A 132 1.43 4.50 -23.64
CA VAL A 132 0.46 3.79 -22.79
C VAL A 132 0.98 3.61 -21.36
N GLY A 133 2.09 4.28 -21.00
CA GLY A 133 2.73 4.23 -19.69
C GLY A 133 3.55 2.96 -19.46
N PHE A 134 3.66 2.10 -20.48
CA PHE A 134 4.35 0.82 -20.41
C PHE A 134 5.27 0.64 -21.62
N LYS A 135 6.50 0.18 -21.35
CA LYS A 135 7.50 -0.11 -22.38
C LYS A 135 7.28 -1.51 -22.95
N PHE A 136 6.46 -1.61 -23.99
CA PHE A 136 6.30 -2.84 -24.78
C PHE A 136 7.39 -2.95 -25.85
N LYS A 137 7.81 -4.19 -26.16
CA LYS A 137 8.72 -4.49 -27.28
C LYS A 137 8.08 -4.15 -28.62
N GLY A 138 6.77 -4.34 -28.74
CA GLY A 138 6.01 -4.05 -29.94
C GLY A 138 4.52 -3.87 -29.68
N LYS A 139 3.73 -3.94 -30.76
CA LYS A 139 2.28 -3.67 -30.73
C LYS A 139 1.42 -4.94 -30.78
N HIS A 140 2.02 -6.13 -30.71
CA HIS A 140 1.33 -7.42 -30.77
C HIS A 140 1.34 -8.09 -29.39
N ILE A 141 0.29 -7.84 -28.60
CA ILE A 141 0.30 -8.07 -27.14
C ILE A 141 -0.76 -9.10 -26.75
N VAL A 142 -0.41 -10.05 -25.90
CA VAL A 142 -1.39 -10.93 -25.24
C VAL A 142 -1.45 -10.63 -23.75
N PHE A 143 -2.63 -10.27 -23.25
CA PHE A 143 -2.90 -10.17 -21.82
C PHE A 143 -3.37 -11.53 -21.31
N ILE A 144 -2.68 -12.06 -20.31
CA ILE A 144 -3.02 -13.30 -19.63
C ILE A 144 -3.41 -12.97 -18.20
N ILE A 145 -4.66 -13.27 -17.85
CA ILE A 145 -5.28 -12.85 -16.59
C ILE A 145 -5.52 -14.08 -15.73
N ASP A 146 -4.93 -14.06 -14.55
CA ASP A 146 -5.29 -14.97 -13.47
C ASP A 146 -6.67 -14.61 -12.92
N VAL A 147 -7.54 -15.61 -12.87
CA VAL A 147 -8.85 -15.59 -12.24
C VAL A 147 -8.95 -16.75 -11.25
N SER A 148 -7.83 -17.23 -10.71
CA SER A 148 -7.81 -18.27 -9.68
C SER A 148 -8.52 -17.80 -8.40
N GLY A 149 -8.88 -18.74 -7.53
CA GLY A 149 -9.70 -18.42 -6.34
C GLY A 149 -9.08 -17.38 -5.40
N SER A 150 -7.74 -17.22 -5.41
CA SER A 150 -7.06 -16.20 -4.61
C SER A 150 -7.40 -14.76 -5.03
N MET A 151 -7.83 -14.56 -6.28
CA MET A 151 -8.19 -13.25 -6.84
C MET A 151 -9.50 -12.65 -6.27
N VAL A 152 -10.23 -13.39 -5.41
CA VAL A 152 -11.38 -12.85 -4.64
C VAL A 152 -10.93 -11.84 -3.59
N MET A 153 -9.75 -12.06 -3.01
CA MET A 153 -9.27 -11.25 -1.88
C MET A 153 -9.00 -9.81 -2.33
N GLU A 154 -9.25 -8.84 -1.45
CA GLU A 154 -8.90 -7.41 -1.64
C GLU A 154 -9.44 -6.80 -2.96
N ASP A 155 -10.51 -7.35 -3.53
CA ASP A 155 -11.03 -6.97 -4.85
C ASP A 155 -9.94 -6.98 -5.96
N ARG A 156 -8.95 -7.89 -5.87
CA ARG A 156 -7.86 -8.01 -6.86
C ARG A 156 -8.39 -8.14 -8.28
N ILE A 157 -9.47 -8.91 -8.48
CA ILE A 157 -10.08 -9.05 -9.80
C ILE A 157 -10.72 -7.73 -10.28
N GLY A 158 -11.35 -6.94 -9.40
CA GLY A 158 -11.88 -5.63 -9.72
C GLY A 158 -10.77 -4.67 -10.14
N GLN A 159 -9.65 -4.66 -9.42
CA GLN A 159 -8.46 -3.88 -9.75
C GLN A 159 -7.89 -4.25 -11.13
N VAL A 160 -7.78 -5.54 -11.43
CA VAL A 160 -7.35 -6.02 -12.76
C VAL A 160 -8.31 -5.56 -13.86
N LYS A 161 -9.62 -5.72 -13.66
CA LYS A 161 -10.64 -5.27 -14.64
C LYS A 161 -10.52 -3.77 -14.90
N ALA A 162 -10.39 -2.96 -13.85
CA ALA A 162 -10.27 -1.51 -13.96
C ALA A 162 -8.99 -1.09 -14.67
N GLY A 163 -7.83 -1.57 -14.21
CA GLY A 163 -6.53 -1.23 -14.79
C GLY A 163 -6.41 -1.66 -16.26
N LEU A 164 -6.85 -2.87 -16.58
CA LEU A 164 -6.82 -3.35 -17.96
C LEU A 164 -7.82 -2.61 -18.85
N LYS A 165 -8.99 -2.23 -18.35
CA LYS A 165 -9.94 -1.38 -19.09
C LYS A 165 -9.31 -0.02 -19.42
N MET A 166 -8.63 0.62 -18.48
CA MET A 166 -7.91 1.88 -18.71
C MET A 166 -6.82 1.71 -19.76
N LEU A 167 -6.00 0.66 -19.65
CA LEU A 167 -4.92 0.38 -20.60
C LEU A 167 -5.45 0.10 -22.01
N ILE A 168 -6.47 -0.74 -22.16
CA ILE A 168 -7.07 -1.03 -23.47
C ILE A 168 -7.74 0.22 -24.06
N THR A 169 -8.28 1.11 -23.21
CA THR A 169 -8.86 2.38 -23.66
C THR A 169 -7.81 3.26 -24.32
N SER A 170 -6.59 3.35 -23.79
CA SER A 170 -5.50 4.17 -24.36
C SER A 170 -4.85 3.60 -25.62
N MET A 171 -4.99 2.30 -25.88
CA MET A 171 -4.43 1.67 -27.09
C MET A 171 -5.16 2.08 -28.37
N ASN A 172 -4.43 2.55 -29.38
CA ASN A 172 -4.99 2.87 -30.70
C ASN A 172 -5.09 1.62 -31.62
N LYS A 173 -5.60 1.78 -32.84
CA LYS A 173 -5.83 0.66 -33.79
C LYS A 173 -4.56 -0.08 -34.24
N ASP A 174 -3.38 0.48 -34.02
CA ASP A 174 -2.12 -0.17 -34.38
C ASP A 174 -1.78 -1.31 -33.40
N PHE A 175 -2.28 -1.23 -32.17
CA PHE A 175 -2.16 -2.30 -31.20
C PHE A 175 -3.07 -3.46 -31.58
N HIS A 176 -2.47 -4.64 -31.64
CA HIS A 176 -3.12 -5.90 -31.94
C HIS A 176 -3.07 -6.75 -30.68
N VAL A 177 -4.24 -6.94 -30.08
CA VAL A 177 -4.35 -7.52 -28.73
C VAL A 177 -5.20 -8.77 -28.75
N ASN A 178 -4.92 -9.69 -27.84
CA ASN A 178 -5.87 -10.66 -27.37
C ASN A 178 -5.83 -10.78 -25.84
N VAL A 179 -6.92 -11.25 -25.26
CA VAL A 179 -7.05 -11.45 -23.82
C VAL A 179 -7.37 -12.91 -23.55
N ILE A 180 -6.64 -13.50 -22.60
CA ILE A 180 -6.80 -14.86 -22.15
C ILE A 180 -7.02 -14.82 -20.64
N HIS A 181 -7.98 -15.59 -20.12
CA HIS A 181 -8.08 -15.81 -18.67
C HIS A 181 -7.85 -17.28 -18.33
N TYR A 182 -7.32 -17.52 -17.13
CA TYR A 182 -7.14 -18.85 -16.55
C TYR A 182 -7.40 -18.78 -15.03
N PRO A 183 -7.94 -19.81 -14.39
CA PRO A 183 -8.34 -21.09 -14.97
C PRO A 183 -9.62 -20.97 -15.82
N ASN A 184 -9.96 -22.05 -16.50
CA ASN A 184 -11.23 -22.24 -17.18
C ASN A 184 -11.81 -23.64 -16.83
N LYS A 185 -12.75 -24.18 -17.61
CA LYS A 185 -13.39 -25.49 -17.40
C LYS A 185 -12.38 -26.65 -17.32
N MET A 186 -12.84 -27.80 -16.81
CA MET A 186 -12.02 -29.00 -16.61
C MET A 186 -11.18 -29.40 -17.83
N VAL A 187 -11.76 -29.34 -19.04
CA VAL A 187 -11.11 -29.80 -20.28
C VAL A 187 -10.09 -28.79 -20.84
N ARG A 188 -10.35 -27.48 -20.71
CA ARG A 188 -9.49 -26.42 -21.24
C ARG A 188 -9.08 -25.48 -20.11
N PRO A 189 -7.79 -25.41 -19.72
CA PRO A 189 -7.33 -24.70 -18.52
C PRO A 189 -7.40 -23.18 -18.63
N TYR A 190 -7.69 -22.64 -19.80
CA TYR A 190 -7.82 -21.21 -20.04
C TYR A 190 -8.91 -20.95 -21.10
N LYS A 191 -9.32 -19.70 -21.26
CA LYS A 191 -10.22 -19.24 -22.32
C LYS A 191 -9.61 -18.03 -23.01
N LYS A 192 -9.56 -18.08 -24.34
CA LYS A 192 -9.15 -16.95 -25.17
C LYS A 192 -10.40 -16.15 -25.59
N LEU A 193 -10.30 -14.83 -25.69
CA LEU A 193 -11.36 -14.01 -26.28
C LEU A 193 -11.46 -14.28 -27.79
N TRP A 194 -10.33 -14.30 -28.49
CA TRP A 194 -10.23 -14.65 -29.90
C TRP A 194 -9.15 -15.73 -30.14
N GLU A 195 -9.14 -16.36 -31.30
CA GLU A 195 -8.06 -17.28 -31.68
C GLU A 195 -6.82 -16.54 -32.25
N LEU A 196 -6.99 -15.31 -32.72
CA LEU A 196 -5.92 -14.47 -33.29
C LEU A 196 -5.88 -13.10 -32.62
N LEU A 197 -4.74 -12.41 -32.70
CA LEU A 197 -4.61 -11.01 -32.30
C LEU A 197 -5.49 -10.12 -33.18
N ARG A 198 -6.21 -9.17 -32.57
CA ARG A 198 -7.12 -8.25 -33.29
C ARG A 198 -6.73 -6.79 -33.05
N PRO A 199 -6.84 -5.90 -34.05
CA PRO A 199 -6.56 -4.48 -33.87
C PRO A 199 -7.53 -3.84 -32.85
N MET A 200 -7.08 -2.89 -32.04
CA MET A 200 -7.89 -2.21 -31.01
C MET A 200 -8.83 -1.14 -31.59
N THR A 201 -9.74 -1.57 -32.46
CA THR A 201 -10.89 -0.79 -32.92
C THR A 201 -11.92 -0.64 -31.80
N THR A 202 -12.83 0.34 -31.89
CA THR A 202 -13.92 0.54 -30.92
C THR A 202 -14.75 -0.74 -30.71
N ARG A 203 -15.07 -1.46 -31.79
CA ARG A 203 -15.78 -2.74 -31.73
C ARG A 203 -15.01 -3.79 -30.92
N ASN A 204 -13.72 -3.95 -31.19
CA ASN A 204 -12.89 -4.96 -30.53
C ASN A 204 -12.63 -4.59 -29.06
N LYS A 205 -12.45 -3.30 -28.75
CA LYS A 205 -12.38 -2.81 -27.36
C LYS A 205 -13.63 -3.16 -26.56
N ASN A 206 -14.82 -2.95 -27.13
CA ASN A 206 -16.08 -3.32 -26.47
C ASN A 206 -16.18 -4.83 -26.22
N GLN A 207 -15.69 -5.66 -27.14
CA GLN A 207 -15.61 -7.12 -26.92
C GLN A 207 -14.66 -7.48 -25.77
N VAL A 208 -13.51 -6.80 -25.66
CA VAL A 208 -12.61 -6.94 -24.50
C VAL A 208 -13.33 -6.55 -23.22
N TYR A 209 -14.01 -5.40 -23.17
CA TYR A 209 -14.72 -4.97 -21.96
C TYR A 209 -15.79 -5.98 -21.53
N ASN A 210 -16.57 -6.51 -22.47
CA ASN A 210 -17.57 -7.54 -22.20
C ASN A 210 -16.94 -8.86 -21.72
N PHE A 211 -15.74 -9.19 -22.22
CA PHE A 211 -14.99 -10.35 -21.76
C PHE A 211 -14.48 -10.16 -20.33
N LEU A 212 -13.91 -9.00 -20.02
CA LEU A 212 -13.43 -8.64 -18.68
C LEU A 212 -14.56 -8.58 -17.66
N HIS A 213 -15.73 -8.04 -18.03
CA HIS A 213 -16.88 -7.94 -17.14
C HIS A 213 -17.29 -9.32 -16.58
N LYS A 214 -17.24 -10.35 -17.44
CA LYS A 214 -17.65 -11.74 -17.13
C LYS A 214 -16.64 -12.52 -16.28
N LEU A 215 -15.46 -11.97 -15.99
CA LEU A 215 -14.47 -12.68 -15.19
C LEU A 215 -14.95 -12.82 -13.74
N THR A 216 -14.94 -14.04 -13.24
CA THR A 216 -15.24 -14.40 -11.86
C THR A 216 -14.10 -15.25 -11.33
N PRO A 217 -13.53 -14.96 -10.15
CA PRO A 217 -12.47 -15.78 -9.58
C PRO A 217 -12.93 -17.20 -9.19
N TYR A 218 -12.16 -18.23 -9.51
CA TYR A 218 -12.37 -19.60 -9.05
C TYR A 218 -11.15 -20.49 -9.33
N GLY A 219 -11.05 -21.64 -8.67
CA GLY A 219 -10.17 -22.73 -9.09
C GLY A 219 -8.67 -22.49 -8.89
N ALA A 220 -7.88 -23.27 -9.63
CA ALA A 220 -6.42 -23.39 -9.55
C ALA A 220 -5.68 -22.36 -10.42
N THR A 221 -4.34 -22.34 -10.38
CA THR A 221 -3.48 -21.36 -11.07
C THR A 221 -2.58 -22.04 -12.14
N PRO A 222 -3.14 -22.60 -13.24
CA PRO A 222 -2.38 -23.34 -14.27
C PRO A 222 -1.54 -22.44 -15.21
N THR A 223 -0.69 -21.57 -14.65
CA THR A 223 0.10 -20.57 -15.37
C THR A 223 0.99 -21.18 -16.45
N ARG A 224 1.68 -22.30 -16.16
CA ARG A 224 2.58 -22.96 -17.12
C ARG A 224 1.85 -23.27 -18.43
N LYS A 225 0.66 -23.87 -18.33
CA LYS A 225 -0.07 -24.36 -19.51
C LYS A 225 -0.58 -23.22 -20.39
N VAL A 226 -1.04 -22.11 -19.80
CA VAL A 226 -1.49 -20.94 -20.58
C VAL A 226 -0.31 -20.18 -21.20
N MET A 227 0.83 -20.08 -20.49
CA MET A 227 2.04 -19.43 -21.03
C MET A 227 2.58 -20.19 -22.24
N LEU A 228 2.74 -21.51 -22.14
CA LEU A 228 3.22 -22.34 -23.25
C LEU A 228 2.29 -22.27 -24.47
N ASP A 229 0.98 -22.23 -24.23
CA ASP A 229 0.01 -22.06 -25.31
C ASP A 229 0.12 -20.70 -25.99
N ALA A 230 0.26 -19.62 -25.22
CA ALA A 230 0.42 -18.27 -25.77
C ALA A 230 1.71 -18.15 -26.60
N LEU A 231 2.83 -18.71 -26.12
CA LEU A 231 4.09 -18.74 -26.84
C LEU A 231 4.01 -19.50 -28.17
N LYS A 232 3.10 -20.48 -28.29
CA LYS A 232 2.92 -21.29 -29.50
C LYS A 232 1.84 -20.73 -30.45
N SER A 233 0.72 -20.27 -29.91
CA SER A 233 -0.49 -19.95 -30.68
C SER A 233 -0.40 -18.66 -31.50
N TYR A 234 0.41 -17.70 -31.10
CA TYR A 234 0.45 -16.38 -31.74
C TYR A 234 1.78 -16.16 -32.46
N ASN A 235 1.78 -16.31 -33.79
CA ASN A 235 2.97 -16.19 -34.64
C ASN A 235 3.62 -14.79 -34.69
N LYS A 236 2.86 -13.72 -34.44
CA LYS A 236 3.35 -12.32 -34.49
C LYS A 236 3.47 -11.65 -33.13
N ILE A 237 3.24 -12.38 -32.03
CA ILE A 237 3.30 -11.81 -30.68
C ILE A 237 4.69 -11.24 -30.39
N THR A 238 4.73 -10.04 -29.84
CA THR A 238 5.94 -9.36 -29.36
C THR A 238 6.01 -9.35 -27.84
N ASP A 239 4.85 -9.29 -27.18
CA ASP A 239 4.74 -9.10 -25.74
C ASP A 239 3.65 -9.99 -25.12
N ILE A 240 3.93 -10.54 -23.94
CA ILE A 240 2.95 -11.14 -23.04
C ILE A 240 2.91 -10.28 -21.78
N VAL A 241 1.71 -9.99 -21.28
CA VAL A 241 1.51 -9.37 -19.97
C VAL A 241 0.73 -10.34 -19.11
N LEU A 242 1.37 -10.89 -18.08
CA LEU A 242 0.76 -11.79 -17.11
C LEU A 242 0.32 -11.01 -15.87
N LEU A 243 -0.97 -11.05 -15.54
CA LEU A 243 -1.53 -10.48 -14.32
C LEU A 243 -1.92 -11.61 -13.38
N SER A 244 -1.27 -11.74 -12.22
CA SER A 244 -1.49 -12.86 -11.28
C SER A 244 -1.19 -12.48 -9.84
N ASP A 245 -1.90 -13.12 -8.89
CA ASP A 245 -1.65 -13.00 -7.46
C ASP A 245 -0.97 -14.22 -6.83
N GLY A 246 -0.65 -15.23 -7.66
CA GLY A 246 -0.34 -16.58 -7.23
C GLY A 246 0.93 -17.16 -7.85
N ALA A 247 1.40 -18.25 -7.24
CA ALA A 247 2.41 -19.11 -7.84
C ALA A 247 1.73 -20.23 -8.65
N PRO A 248 2.39 -20.80 -9.67
CA PRO A 248 1.77 -21.82 -10.52
C PRO A 248 1.35 -23.08 -9.75
N THR A 249 0.20 -23.63 -10.11
CA THR A 249 -0.30 -24.93 -9.62
C THR A 249 -0.71 -25.82 -10.79
N PHE A 250 -0.78 -27.13 -10.56
CA PHE A 250 -1.33 -28.04 -11.55
C PHE A 250 -2.79 -27.71 -11.86
N HIS A 251 -3.21 -27.95 -13.11
CA HIS A 251 -4.60 -27.75 -13.53
C HIS A 251 -5.56 -28.61 -12.69
N ASN A 252 -6.68 -28.04 -12.28
CA ASN A 252 -7.66 -28.66 -11.38
C ASN A 252 -7.07 -29.19 -10.05
N SER A 253 -5.96 -28.61 -9.57
CA SER A 253 -5.32 -29.05 -8.33
C SER A 253 -4.80 -27.86 -7.52
N ARG A 254 -4.78 -28.01 -6.19
CA ARG A 254 -4.11 -27.08 -5.27
C ARG A 254 -2.60 -27.34 -5.15
N LYS A 255 -2.11 -28.43 -5.75
CA LYS A 255 -0.69 -28.79 -5.70
C LYS A 255 0.14 -27.77 -6.49
N LYS A 256 1.08 -27.12 -5.80
CA LYS A 256 2.02 -26.17 -6.40
C LYS A 256 2.97 -26.87 -7.35
N GLU A 257 3.29 -26.22 -8.47
CA GLU A 257 4.38 -26.64 -9.33
C GLU A 257 5.74 -26.17 -8.77
N ASN A 258 6.82 -26.83 -9.18
CA ASN A 258 8.16 -26.33 -8.90
C ASN A 258 8.44 -25.10 -9.78
N ILE A 259 8.68 -23.96 -9.14
CA ILE A 259 8.88 -22.66 -9.81
C ILE A 259 10.03 -22.71 -10.82
N GLN A 260 11.15 -23.31 -10.46
CA GLN A 260 12.31 -23.37 -11.32
C GLN A 260 12.02 -24.18 -12.59
N ASN A 261 11.32 -25.30 -12.46
CA ASN A 261 10.92 -26.11 -13.60
C ASN A 261 9.95 -25.36 -14.52
N VAL A 262 9.01 -24.60 -13.97
CA VAL A 262 8.08 -23.77 -14.77
C VAL A 262 8.84 -22.69 -15.53
N LEU A 263 9.76 -21.98 -14.86
CA LEU A 263 10.59 -20.93 -15.48
C LEU A 263 11.45 -21.48 -16.62
N VAL A 264 12.15 -22.59 -16.39
CA VAL A 264 12.98 -23.26 -17.41
C VAL A 264 12.15 -23.70 -18.60
N ASP A 265 10.96 -24.27 -18.37
CA ASP A 265 10.11 -24.72 -19.46
C ASP A 265 9.57 -23.56 -20.31
N ILE A 266 9.14 -22.47 -19.68
CA ILE A 266 8.74 -21.25 -20.40
C ILE A 266 9.94 -20.71 -21.20
N ALA A 267 11.12 -20.66 -20.60
CA ALA A 267 12.32 -20.17 -21.27
C ALA A 267 12.69 -20.99 -22.51
N ASN A 268 12.70 -22.31 -22.40
CA ASN A 268 13.00 -23.22 -23.51
C ASN A 268 11.99 -23.13 -24.66
N ASN A 269 10.74 -22.73 -24.36
CA ASN A 269 9.68 -22.56 -25.35
C ASN A 269 9.62 -21.14 -25.93
N ASN A 270 10.25 -20.14 -25.30
CA ASN A 270 10.29 -18.75 -25.79
C ASN A 270 11.43 -18.52 -26.80
N ARG A 271 11.43 -19.29 -27.89
CA ARG A 271 12.49 -19.24 -28.93
C ARG A 271 12.53 -17.94 -29.73
N ARG A 272 11.44 -17.16 -29.69
CA ARG A 272 11.27 -15.91 -30.45
C ARG A 272 11.63 -14.66 -29.64
N ALA A 273 12.18 -14.84 -28.44
CA ALA A 273 12.52 -13.76 -27.52
C ALA A 273 11.34 -12.80 -27.29
N ILE A 274 10.15 -13.35 -27.08
CA ILE A 274 8.94 -12.59 -26.75
C ILE A 274 9.17 -11.94 -25.38
N GLN A 275 8.88 -10.65 -25.25
CA GLN A 275 9.00 -9.95 -23.98
C GLN A 275 7.87 -10.42 -23.05
N ILE A 276 8.20 -10.84 -21.83
CA ILE A 276 7.19 -11.24 -20.83
C ILE A 276 7.22 -10.25 -19.69
N ASN A 277 6.13 -9.51 -19.53
CA ASN A 277 5.93 -8.56 -18.44
C ASN A 277 4.98 -9.19 -17.41
N THR A 278 5.22 -8.95 -16.13
CA THR A 278 4.42 -9.53 -15.05
C THR A 278 3.91 -8.44 -14.11
N ILE A 279 2.63 -8.58 -13.73
CA ILE A 279 1.96 -7.70 -12.78
C ILE A 279 1.46 -8.57 -11.62
N GLY A 280 2.09 -8.40 -10.47
CA GLY A 280 1.68 -9.01 -9.20
C GLY A 280 0.53 -8.23 -8.59
N VAL A 281 -0.60 -8.91 -8.34
CA VAL A 281 -1.82 -8.26 -7.83
C VAL A 281 -2.03 -8.61 -6.36
N GLY A 282 -2.20 -7.59 -5.52
CA GLY A 282 -2.48 -7.68 -4.09
C GLY A 282 -1.32 -7.26 -3.19
N SER A 283 -1.67 -6.66 -2.05
CA SER A 283 -0.74 -6.02 -1.09
C SER A 283 0.46 -6.88 -0.66
N ASN A 284 0.33 -8.20 -0.72
CA ASN A 284 1.40 -9.15 -0.44
C ASN A 284 2.68 -8.94 -1.29
N PHE A 285 2.58 -8.37 -2.49
CA PHE A 285 3.75 -8.09 -3.32
C PHE A 285 4.57 -6.88 -2.84
N LEU A 286 3.98 -6.03 -1.99
CA LEU A 286 4.67 -4.90 -1.35
C LEU A 286 5.43 -5.34 -0.10
N VAL A 287 4.84 -6.26 0.67
CA VAL A 287 5.32 -6.63 2.01
C VAL A 287 6.32 -7.79 1.97
N ASN A 288 6.09 -8.82 1.14
CA ASN A 288 6.87 -10.07 1.20
C ASN A 288 7.51 -10.44 -0.13
N LYS A 289 8.73 -9.92 -0.34
CA LYS A 289 9.55 -10.18 -1.55
C LYS A 289 10.20 -11.57 -1.58
N SER A 290 10.17 -12.30 -0.46
CA SER A 290 10.74 -13.65 -0.36
C SER A 290 9.73 -14.75 -0.71
N ASN A 291 8.47 -14.39 -0.94
CA ASN A 291 7.43 -15.36 -1.28
C ASN A 291 7.64 -15.91 -2.70
N ASN A 292 7.46 -17.22 -2.83
CA ASN A 292 7.39 -17.97 -4.08
C ASN A 292 6.62 -17.27 -5.21
N LYS A 293 5.46 -16.64 -4.93
CA LYS A 293 4.72 -15.87 -5.97
C LYS A 293 5.48 -14.66 -6.48
N TYR A 294 6.14 -13.91 -5.59
CA TYR A 294 6.96 -12.76 -5.93
C TYR A 294 8.18 -13.21 -6.75
N ILE A 295 8.90 -14.22 -6.25
CA ILE A 295 10.09 -14.76 -6.92
C ILE A 295 9.75 -15.25 -8.32
N PHE A 296 8.65 -15.99 -8.47
CA PHE A 296 8.20 -16.50 -9.76
C PHE A 296 7.93 -15.36 -10.75
N LEU A 297 7.05 -14.41 -10.41
CA LEU A 297 6.67 -13.34 -11.34
C LEU A 297 7.86 -12.43 -11.69
N LYS A 298 8.69 -12.10 -10.69
CA LYS A 298 9.87 -11.27 -10.90
C LYS A 298 10.88 -11.95 -11.83
N ARG A 299 11.27 -13.20 -11.53
CA ARG A 299 12.23 -13.93 -12.36
C ARG A 299 11.70 -14.18 -13.76
N LEU A 300 10.41 -14.47 -13.90
CA LEU A 300 9.77 -14.66 -15.20
C LEU A 300 9.92 -13.41 -16.08
N ALA A 301 9.72 -12.21 -15.53
CA ALA A 301 9.91 -10.98 -16.29
C ALA A 301 11.39 -10.73 -16.63
N GLU A 302 12.27 -10.85 -15.64
CA GLU A 302 13.71 -10.62 -15.80
C GLU A 302 14.35 -11.53 -16.86
N GLN A 303 13.98 -12.82 -16.88
CA GLN A 303 14.48 -13.80 -17.87
C GLN A 303 14.05 -13.50 -19.31
N HIS A 304 13.05 -12.65 -19.50
CA HIS A 304 12.45 -12.36 -20.79
C HIS A 304 12.51 -10.88 -21.17
N GLY A 305 13.38 -10.11 -20.51
CA GLY A 305 13.60 -8.69 -20.81
C GLY A 305 12.36 -7.81 -20.59
N GLY A 306 11.41 -8.27 -19.77
CA GLY A 306 10.23 -7.51 -19.40
C GLY A 306 10.36 -6.86 -18.03
N PHE A 307 9.31 -6.15 -17.62
CA PHE A 307 9.23 -5.54 -16.29
C PHE A 307 8.36 -6.37 -15.35
N PHE A 308 8.64 -6.25 -14.06
CA PHE A 308 7.78 -6.72 -12.98
C PHE A 308 7.27 -5.53 -12.17
N PHE A 309 5.96 -5.49 -11.93
CA PHE A 309 5.32 -4.51 -11.06
C PHE A 309 4.39 -5.23 -10.09
N GLY A 310 4.46 -4.91 -8.79
CA GLY A 310 3.59 -5.50 -7.78
C GLY A 310 2.94 -4.41 -6.93
N PHE A 311 1.64 -4.55 -6.66
CA PHE A 311 0.87 -3.61 -5.84
C PHE A 311 -0.13 -4.34 -4.96
#